data_AF-A0A7C7KJN6-F1
#
_entry.id   AF-A0A7C7KJN6-F1
#
_cell.length_a   1.000
_cell.length_b   1.000
_cell.length_c   1.000
_cell.angle_alpha   90.00
_cell.angle_beta   90.00
_cell.angle_gamma   90.00
#
_symmetry.space_group_name_H-M   'P 1'
#
loop_
_entity.id
_entity.type
_entity.pdbx_description
1 polymer ?
#
loop_
_entity_poly.entity_id
_entity_poly.type
_entity_poly.pdbx_seq_one_letter_code
_entity_poly.pdbx_strand_id
1 'polypeptide(L)'
;RMRRVVGTDSYAFNSIVCLAAVHAGKITTAEGGMVNVQIDPGMKKLVGSIRNGVETKNGGGGHTTISFVDATVQSAQVPVQN
;
A
#
# COMPACT_ATOMS: atom_id res chain seq x y z
N ARG A 1 -12.14 10.42 13.09
CA ARG A 1 -12.34 9.14 12.37
C ARG A 1 -11.21 8.19 12.78
N MET A 2 -11.51 6.97 13.23
CA MET A 2 -10.50 6.02 13.70
C MET A 2 -9.52 5.71 12.56
N ARG A 3 -8.21 5.90 12.80
CA ARG A 3 -7.18 5.56 11.83
C ARG A 3 -7.08 4.02 11.78
N ARG A 4 -7.40 3.40 10.65
CA ARG A 4 -7.47 1.94 10.45
C ARG A 4 -6.89 1.60 9.08
N VAL A 5 -6.32 0.41 8.93
CA VAL A 5 -5.90 -0.14 7.64
C VAL A 5 -7.00 -1.06 7.09
N VAL A 6 -7.36 -0.87 5.83
CA VAL A 6 -8.45 -1.61 5.16
C VAL A 6 -7.89 -2.26 3.90
N GLY A 7 -8.04 -3.57 3.77
CA GLY A 7 -7.57 -4.34 2.62
C GLY A 7 -6.27 -5.10 2.82
N THR A 8 -5.88 -5.83 1.77
CA THR A 8 -4.73 -6.72 1.69
C THR A 8 -4.18 -6.62 0.27
N ASP A 9 -2.89 -6.31 0.13
CA ASP A 9 -2.16 -6.04 -1.13
C ASP A 9 -2.66 -4.80 -1.91
N SER A 10 -3.97 -4.53 -1.87
CA SER A 10 -4.59 -3.24 -2.16
C SER A 10 -5.20 -2.68 -0.86
N TYR A 11 -4.86 -1.44 -0.53
CA TYR A 11 -5.29 -0.75 0.67
C TYR A 11 -6.14 0.46 0.32
N ALA A 12 -7.16 0.76 1.13
CA ALA A 12 -7.94 1.98 0.95
C ALA A 12 -7.00 3.21 1.07
N PHE A 13 -7.17 4.20 0.18
CA PHE A 13 -6.27 5.36 0.09
C PHE A 13 -6.08 6.14 1.40
N ASN A 14 -7.09 6.11 2.29
CA ASN A 14 -7.06 6.76 3.60
C ASN A 14 -6.52 5.88 4.75
N SER A 15 -5.92 4.73 4.44
CA SER A 15 -5.29 3.84 5.41
C SER A 15 -4.03 4.47 6.01
N ILE A 16 -3.62 4.04 7.20
CA ILE A 16 -2.33 4.43 7.78
C ILE A 16 -1.22 3.79 6.95
N VAL A 17 -0.49 4.60 6.18
CA VAL A 17 0.53 4.10 5.24
C VAL A 17 1.60 3.25 5.91
N CYS A 18 2.11 3.65 7.08
CA CYS A 18 3.17 2.89 7.76
C CYS A 18 2.70 1.50 8.18
N LEU A 19 1.50 1.38 8.77
CA LEU A 19 0.96 0.07 9.16
C LEU A 19 0.57 -0.77 7.95
N ALA A 20 0.07 -0.14 6.88
CA ALA A 20 -0.21 -0.84 5.63
C ALA A 20 1.08 -1.38 4.98
N ALA A 21 2.18 -0.63 5.09
CA ALA A 21 3.48 -1.04 4.60
C ALA A 21 4.10 -2.18 5.44
N VAL A 22 3.95 -2.14 6.76
CA VAL A 22 4.31 -3.26 7.63
C VAL A 22 3.47 -4.49 7.28
N HIS A 23 2.16 -4.32 7.14
CA HIS A 23 1.28 -5.41 6.70
C HIS A 23 1.71 -6.00 5.35
N ALA A 24 2.11 -5.15 4.40
CA ALA A 24 2.65 -5.55 3.09
C ALA A 24 4.07 -6.14 3.16
N GLY A 25 4.72 -6.13 4.32
CA GLY A 25 6.07 -6.68 4.51
C GLY A 25 7.19 -5.82 3.92
N LYS A 26 6.94 -4.53 3.65
CA LYS A 26 7.94 -3.62 3.06
C LYS A 26 8.87 -2.99 4.10
N ILE A 27 8.37 -2.83 5.33
CA ILE A 27 9.10 -2.26 6.46
C ILE A 27 8.68 -2.98 7.75
N THR A 28 9.43 -2.79 8.82
CA THR A 28 9.05 -3.26 10.17
C THR A 28 8.60 -2.09 11.05
N THR A 29 7.88 -2.37 12.13
CA THR A 29 7.51 -1.34 13.12
C THR A 29 8.72 -0.79 13.88
N ALA A 30 9.79 -1.59 14.00
CA ALA A 30 11.01 -1.20 14.69
C ALA A 30 11.91 -0.30 13.85
N GLU A 31 12.06 -0.59 12.56
CA GLU A 31 13.02 0.11 11.68
C GLU A 31 12.35 1.18 10.82
N GLY A 32 11.06 1.00 10.50
CA GLY A 32 10.41 1.82 9.47
C GLY A 32 11.13 1.68 8.12
N GLY A 33 11.20 2.78 7.36
CA GLY A 33 11.98 2.84 6.13
C GLY A 33 11.27 3.50 4.95
N MET A 34 11.95 3.52 3.80
CA MET A 34 11.37 4.00 2.55
C MET A 34 10.50 2.91 1.92
N VAL A 35 9.38 3.32 1.34
CA VAL A 35 8.44 2.45 0.64
C VAL A 35 8.01 3.11 -0.65
N ASN A 36 7.84 2.30 -1.69
CA ASN A 36 7.27 2.76 -2.96
C ASN A 36 5.79 2.42 -2.98
N VAL A 37 4.97 3.43 -3.28
CA VAL A 37 3.52 3.31 -3.33
C VAL A 37 3.07 3.49 -4.76
N GLN A 38 2.27 2.54 -5.25
CA GLN A 38 1.53 2.70 -6.50
C GLN A 38 0.10 3.13 -6.19
N ILE A 39 -0.40 4.09 -6.97
CA ILE A 39 -1.80 4.53 -6.92
C ILE A 39 -2.58 3.73 -7.96
N ASP A 40 -3.62 3.03 -7.49
CA ASP A 40 -4.43 2.12 -8.30
C ASP A 40 -5.89 2.58 -8.39
N PRO A 41 -6.64 2.14 -9.42
CA PRO A 41 -8.08 2.34 -9.48
C PRO A 41 -8.80 1.79 -8.24
N GLY A 42 -9.84 2.50 -7.80
CA GLY A 42 -10.63 2.12 -6.64
C GLY A 42 -11.35 0.77 -6.77
N MET A 43 -11.55 0.11 -5.63
CA MET A 43 -12.27 -1.16 -5.53
C MET A 43 -13.53 -1.01 -4.67
N LYS A 44 -14.63 -1.65 -5.09
CA LYS A 44 -15.88 -1.67 -4.29
C LYS A 44 -15.71 -2.39 -2.96
N LYS A 45 -14.90 -3.45 -2.93
CA LYS A 45 -14.67 -4.29 -1.76
C LYS A 45 -13.20 -4.65 -1.65
N LEU A 46 -12.66 -4.47 -0.45
CA LEU A 46 -11.35 -4.89 -0.01
C LEU A 46 -11.51 -5.91 1.11
N VAL A 47 -10.65 -6.91 1.13
CA VAL A 47 -10.62 -7.97 2.14
C VAL A 47 -9.41 -7.75 3.04
N GLY A 48 -9.65 -7.64 4.35
CA GLY A 48 -8.60 -7.55 5.36
C GLY A 48 -8.03 -8.92 5.71
N SER A 49 -6.83 -8.93 6.27
CA SER A 49 -6.15 -10.12 6.74
C SER A 49 -5.19 -9.80 7.89
N ILE A 50 -4.49 -10.81 8.38
CA ILE A 50 -3.40 -10.65 9.35
C ILE A 50 -2.11 -11.06 8.66
N ARG A 51 -1.17 -10.12 8.52
CA ARG A 51 0.18 -10.35 8.00
C ARG A 51 1.18 -9.50 8.76
N ASN A 52 2.38 -10.04 8.99
CA ASN A 52 3.49 -9.32 9.63
C ASN A 52 3.11 -8.67 10.97
N GLY A 53 2.24 -9.33 11.75
CA GLY A 53 1.78 -8.84 13.05
C GLY A 53 0.75 -7.70 12.99
N VAL A 54 0.29 -7.29 11.81
CA VAL A 54 -0.74 -6.25 11.62
C VAL A 54 -2.05 -6.90 11.18
N GLU A 55 -3.16 -6.56 11.83
CA GLU A 55 -4.51 -6.91 11.38
C GLU A 55 -5.12 -5.75 10.59
N THR A 56 -5.66 -6.03 9.41
CA THR A 56 -6.45 -5.10 8.60
C THR A 56 -7.91 -5.52 8.55
N LYS A 57 -8.81 -4.62 8.17
CA LYS A 57 -10.25 -4.91 8.10
C LYS A 57 -10.76 -4.99 6.67
N ASN A 58 -11.87 -5.70 6.50
CA ASN A 58 -12.71 -5.59 5.30
C ASN A 58 -13.31 -4.19 5.18
N GLY A 59 -13.55 -3.72 3.96
CA GLY A 59 -14.21 -2.44 3.72
C GLY A 59 -14.29 -2.08 2.24
N GLY A 60 -14.65 -0.84 1.94
CA GLY A 60 -14.61 -0.31 0.57
C GLY A 60 -13.27 0.35 0.26
N GLY A 61 -12.79 0.20 -0.97
CA GLY A 61 -11.59 0.89 -1.48
C GLY A 61 -11.86 2.29 -2.02
N GLY A 62 -13.13 2.69 -2.22
CA GLY A 62 -13.46 4.01 -2.75
C GLY A 62 -13.08 4.15 -4.23
N HIS A 63 -12.69 5.36 -4.66
CA HIS A 63 -12.31 5.65 -6.05
C HIS A 63 -10.83 5.38 -6.35
N THR A 64 -10.03 5.20 -5.30
CA THR A 64 -8.58 5.05 -5.40
C THR A 64 -8.11 4.14 -4.29
N THR A 65 -7.23 3.20 -4.62
CA THR A 65 -6.51 2.37 -3.65
C THR A 65 -5.01 2.61 -3.80
N ILE A 66 -4.26 2.09 -2.84
CA ILE A 66 -2.80 2.07 -2.91
C ILE A 66 -2.28 0.65 -2.75
N SER A 67 -1.19 0.33 -3.44
CA SER A 67 -0.43 -0.90 -3.25
C SER A 67 1.05 -0.56 -3.02
N PHE A 68 1.81 -1.50 -2.47
CA PHE A 68 3.24 -1.31 -2.26
C PHE A 68 4.03 -2.16 -3.25
N VAL A 69 4.87 -1.49 -4.03
CA VAL A 69 5.72 -2.11 -5.04
C VAL A 69 7.16 -2.13 -4.54
N ASP A 70 7.95 -3.08 -5.02
CA ASP A 70 9.39 -3.01 -4.80
C ASP A 70 9.95 -1.82 -5.57
N ALA A 71 11.07 -1.26 -5.09
CA ALA A 71 11.80 -0.29 -5.86
C ALA A 71 12.20 -0.97 -7.18
N THR A 72 11.50 -0.67 -8.27
CA THR A 72 12.09 -0.91 -9.57
C THR A 72 13.33 -0.05 -9.61
N VAL A 73 14.48 -0.64 -9.93
CA VAL A 73 15.55 0.17 -10.51
C VAL A 73 14.89 0.89 -11.68
N GLN A 74 14.76 2.22 -11.59
CA GLN A 74 14.30 3.03 -12.71
C GLN A 74 15.38 2.87 -13.80
N SER A 75 15.33 1.81 -14.58
CA SER A 75 16.19 1.62 -15.74
C SER A 75 15.77 2.69 -16.74
N ALA A 76 16.55 3.76 -16.74
CA ALA A 76 16.59 4.84 -17.72
C ALA A 76 15.27 5.60 -17.94
N GLN A 77 15.35 6.92 -17.72
CA GLN A 77 14.58 7.85 -18.52
C GLN A 77 14.70 7.42 -19.99
N VAL A 78 13.57 7.16 -20.66
CA VAL A 78 13.55 7.05 -22.12
C VAL A 78 14.20 8.33 -22.66
N PRO A 79 15.33 8.27 -23.37
CA PRO A 79 15.85 9.48 -24.00
C PRO A 79 14.80 9.94 -25.00
N VAL A 80 14.32 11.17 -24.82
CA VAL A 80 13.53 11.88 -25.83
C VAL A 80 14.31 11.75 -27.14
N GLN A 81 13.72 11.06 -28.11
CA GLN A 81 14.31 10.94 -29.43
C GLN A 81 14.23 12.32 -30.08
N ASN A 82 15.39 12.81 -30.53
CA ASN A 82 15.56 14.09 -31.22
C ASN A 82 14.90 14.09 -32.60
#